data_AF-A0A8T5Q191-F1
#
_entry.id   AF-A0A8T5Q191-F1
#
_cell.length_a   1.000
_cell.length_b   1.000
_cell.length_c   1.000
_cell.angle_alpha   90.00
_cell.angle_beta   90.00
_cell.angle_gamma   90.00
#
_symmetry.space_group_name_H-M   'P 1'
#
loop_
_entity.id
_entity.type
_entity.pdbx_description
1 polymer ?
#
loop_
_entity_poly.entity_id
_entity_poly.type
_entity_poly.pdbx_seq_one_letter_code
_entity_poly.pdbx_strand_id
1 'polypeptide(L)'
;MLDDTKIERIRKLVPELLNEGLIKKSNEYKKLTQFFIGNAQDSLNSAKLLFEVSTNNKLMELTGFRDFKGYLWAINASYYSMYYMANALLASEGIKIASGTGVHKITFNTFTYYFYLTGKITKNYIEEFLEAQKDSEELLGKEEIVKAADIKAKKLIDDLASERRKRSVFTYELKSTRIEAKAKTSIERAQGFIAEIMKMLK
;
A
#
# COMPACT_ATOMS: atom_id res chain seq x y z
N MET A 1 14.00 -2.75 -4.65
CA MET A 1 13.14 -1.70 -5.22
C MET A 1 12.45 -2.28 -6.45
N LEU A 2 11.58 -1.54 -7.12
CA LEU A 2 11.30 -1.76 -8.53
C LEU A 2 12.56 -1.41 -9.33
N ASP A 3 13.07 -2.42 -10.04
CA ASP A 3 14.15 -2.34 -11.02
C ASP A 3 13.62 -2.89 -12.36
N ASP A 4 14.37 -2.67 -13.44
CA ASP A 4 13.93 -3.02 -14.80
C ASP A 4 13.68 -4.52 -14.96
N THR A 5 14.54 -5.35 -14.35
CA THR A 5 14.39 -6.82 -14.31
C THR A 5 13.06 -7.22 -13.69
N LYS A 6 12.67 -6.58 -12.58
CA LYS A 6 11.41 -6.85 -11.90
C LYS A 6 10.21 -6.33 -12.68
N ILE A 7 10.33 -5.18 -13.34
CA ILE A 7 9.30 -4.64 -14.23
C ILE A 7 9.01 -5.63 -15.36
N GLU A 8 10.06 -6.10 -16.04
CA GLU A 8 9.92 -7.04 -17.15
C GLU A 8 9.30 -8.37 -16.70
N ARG A 9 9.69 -8.86 -15.53
CA ARG A 9 9.06 -10.04 -14.93
C ARG A 9 7.57 -9.82 -14.66
N ILE A 10 7.17 -8.65 -14.14
CA ILE A 10 5.77 -8.35 -13.87
C ILE A 10 4.96 -8.30 -15.18
N ARG A 11 5.53 -7.72 -16.25
CA ARG A 11 4.89 -7.64 -17.58
C ARG A 11 4.54 -9.01 -18.15
N LYS A 12 5.40 -10.01 -17.96
CA LYS A 12 5.17 -11.40 -18.40
C LYS A 12 4.23 -12.18 -17.47
N LEU A 13 4.44 -12.04 -16.16
CA LEU A 13 3.75 -12.84 -15.15
C LEU A 13 2.26 -12.52 -15.02
N VAL A 14 1.86 -11.24 -15.10
CA VAL A 14 0.45 -10.88 -14.85
C VAL A 14 -0.51 -11.45 -15.91
N PRO A 15 -0.18 -11.44 -17.22
CA PRO A 15 -0.94 -12.19 -18.22
C PRO A 15 -1.05 -13.71 -17.94
N GLU A 16 0.04 -14.35 -17.51
CA GLU A 16 0.04 -15.78 -17.15
C GLU A 16 -0.93 -16.05 -15.99
N LEU A 17 -0.85 -15.25 -14.93
CA LEU A 17 -1.74 -15.36 -13.76
C LEU A 17 -3.23 -15.11 -14.11
N LEU A 18 -3.51 -14.32 -15.14
CA LEU A 18 -4.86 -14.14 -15.67
C LEU A 18 -5.34 -15.42 -16.38
N ASN A 19 -4.49 -16.03 -17.21
CA ASN A 19 -4.79 -17.28 -17.92
C ASN A 19 -4.98 -18.46 -16.95
N GLU A 20 -4.22 -18.50 -15.86
CA GLU A 20 -4.33 -19.49 -14.78
C GLU A 20 -5.57 -19.27 -13.87
N GLY A 21 -6.31 -18.16 -14.04
CA GLY A 21 -7.48 -17.83 -13.24
C GLY A 21 -7.17 -17.37 -11.82
N LEU A 22 -5.90 -17.09 -11.51
CA LEU A 22 -5.44 -16.50 -10.24
C LEU A 22 -5.75 -15.00 -10.17
N ILE A 23 -5.88 -14.35 -11.32
CA ILE A 23 -6.47 -13.02 -11.47
C ILE A 23 -7.79 -13.20 -12.24
N LYS A 24 -8.87 -12.61 -11.74
CA LYS A 24 -10.19 -12.66 -12.36
C LYS A 24 -10.67 -11.26 -12.69
N LYS A 25 -11.30 -11.10 -13.84
CA LYS A 25 -11.90 -9.82 -14.28
C LYS A 25 -13.40 -9.98 -14.46
N SER A 26 -14.16 -9.11 -13.80
CA SER A 26 -15.61 -9.01 -13.93
C SER A 26 -16.07 -7.73 -13.27
N ASN A 27 -17.02 -7.01 -13.88
CA ASN A 27 -17.61 -5.82 -13.28
C ASN A 27 -18.32 -6.12 -11.95
N GLU A 28 -18.74 -7.37 -11.71
CA GLU A 28 -19.33 -7.78 -10.44
C GLU A 28 -18.38 -7.57 -9.25
N TYR A 29 -17.06 -7.58 -9.47
CA TYR A 29 -16.07 -7.45 -8.41
C TYR A 29 -15.94 -6.01 -7.91
N LYS A 30 -16.47 -5.01 -8.64
CA LYS A 30 -16.53 -3.62 -8.18
C LYS A 30 -17.31 -3.45 -6.88
N LYS A 31 -18.25 -4.36 -6.59
CA LYS A 31 -18.98 -4.37 -5.30
C LYS A 31 -18.07 -4.63 -4.09
N LEU A 32 -16.88 -5.20 -4.29
CA LEU A 32 -15.92 -5.48 -3.22
C LEU A 32 -15.09 -4.26 -2.81
N THR A 33 -15.14 -3.15 -3.57
CA THR A 33 -14.34 -1.95 -3.31
C THR A 33 -14.56 -1.43 -1.89
N GLN A 34 -15.82 -1.21 -1.47
CA GLN A 34 -16.12 -0.69 -0.14
C GLN A 34 -15.73 -1.64 0.98
N PHE A 35 -15.89 -2.96 0.76
CA PHE A 35 -15.41 -3.98 1.69
C PHE A 35 -13.89 -3.87 1.92
N PHE A 36 -13.11 -3.68 0.85
CA PHE A 36 -11.67 -3.54 0.97
C PHE A 36 -11.25 -2.19 1.57
N ILE A 37 -11.96 -1.10 1.28
CA ILE A 37 -11.73 0.20 1.92
C ILE A 37 -11.93 0.10 3.43
N GLY A 38 -13.05 -0.50 3.88
CA GLY A 38 -13.34 -0.69 5.30
C GLY A 38 -12.23 -1.49 6.01
N ASN A 39 -11.86 -2.64 5.44
CA ASN A 39 -10.77 -3.46 5.99
C ASN A 39 -9.42 -2.73 6.02
N ALA A 40 -9.14 -1.88 5.04
CA ALA A 40 -7.92 -1.07 5.04
C ALA A 40 -7.91 -0.07 6.20
N GLN A 41 -9.04 0.62 6.41
CA GLN A 41 -9.20 1.59 7.51
C GLN A 41 -9.14 0.91 8.88
N ASP A 42 -9.83 -0.21 9.06
CA ASP A 42 -9.79 -0.99 10.30
C ASP A 42 -8.40 -1.51 10.61
N SER A 43 -7.67 -1.97 9.59
CA SER A 43 -6.27 -2.40 9.72
C SER A 43 -5.36 -1.23 10.13
N LEU A 44 -5.55 -0.04 9.55
CA LEU A 44 -4.78 1.15 9.92
C LEU A 44 -5.09 1.59 11.35
N ASN A 45 -6.36 1.62 11.74
CA ASN A 45 -6.78 1.97 13.10
C ASN A 45 -6.22 0.97 14.12
N SER A 46 -6.25 -0.32 13.79
CA SER A 46 -5.62 -1.36 14.59
C SER A 46 -4.11 -1.12 14.74
N ALA A 47 -3.41 -0.77 13.66
CA ALA A 47 -1.98 -0.47 13.72
C ALA A 47 -1.66 0.71 14.66
N LYS A 48 -2.46 1.78 14.59
CA LYS A 48 -2.32 2.95 15.48
C LYS A 48 -2.57 2.58 16.94
N LEU A 49 -3.67 1.86 17.22
CA LEU A 49 -4.01 1.43 18.56
C LEU A 49 -2.91 0.54 19.17
N LEU A 50 -2.43 -0.43 18.40
CA LEU A 50 -1.34 -1.33 18.84
C LEU A 50 -0.06 -0.55 19.16
N PHE A 51 0.26 0.47 18.37
CA PHE A 51 1.41 1.34 18.63
C PHE A 51 1.19 2.19 19.89
N GLU A 52 0.02 2.82 20.03
CA GLU A 52 -0.32 3.68 21.15
C GLU A 52 -0.33 2.93 22.49
N VAL A 53 -0.95 1.74 22.54
CA VAL A 53 -0.90 0.87 23.73
C VAL A 53 0.55 0.51 24.08
N SER A 54 1.44 0.38 23.10
CA SER A 54 2.85 0.02 23.36
C SER A 54 3.70 1.18 23.88
N THR A 55 3.26 2.43 23.72
CA THR A 55 4.03 3.64 24.09
C THR A 55 3.39 4.46 25.22
N ASN A 56 2.16 4.12 25.63
CA ASN A 56 1.41 4.86 26.64
C ASN A 56 1.17 4.01 27.90
N ASN A 57 1.94 4.29 28.96
CA ASN A 57 1.85 3.58 30.25
C ASN A 57 0.44 3.63 30.85
N LYS A 58 -0.26 4.76 30.76
CA LYS A 58 -1.62 4.91 31.29
C LYS A 58 -2.60 4.00 30.55
N LEU A 59 -2.44 3.87 29.23
CA LEU A 59 -3.29 3.00 28.41
C LEU A 59 -2.98 1.52 28.66
N MET A 60 -1.72 1.16 28.87
CA MET A 60 -1.34 -0.21 29.30
C MET A 60 -1.98 -0.60 30.63
N GLU A 61 -1.96 0.31 31.62
CA GLU A 61 -2.61 0.07 32.91
C GLU A 61 -4.12 -0.10 32.77
N LEU A 62 -4.78 0.78 32.02
CA LEU A 62 -6.23 0.75 31.82
C LEU A 62 -6.70 -0.50 31.07
N THR A 63 -5.91 -1.02 30.13
CA THR A 63 -6.23 -2.22 29.35
C THR A 63 -5.79 -3.53 30.01
N GLY A 64 -4.96 -3.46 31.06
CA GLY A 64 -4.35 -4.63 31.69
C GLY A 64 -3.19 -5.25 30.90
N PHE A 65 -2.76 -4.64 29.80
CA PHE A 65 -1.68 -5.12 28.93
C PHE A 65 -0.29 -4.69 29.42
N ARG A 66 0.06 -5.09 30.65
CA ARG A 66 1.39 -4.81 31.22
C ARG A 66 2.49 -5.44 30.35
N ASP A 67 3.52 -4.66 30.05
CA ASP A 67 4.67 -5.03 29.20
C ASP A 67 4.35 -5.40 27.74
N PHE A 68 3.16 -5.06 27.24
CA PHE A 68 2.79 -5.35 25.86
C PHE A 68 3.61 -4.55 24.85
N LYS A 69 4.27 -5.25 23.92
CA LYS A 69 5.06 -4.67 22.83
C LYS A 69 4.42 -5.00 21.48
N GLY A 70 3.35 -4.29 21.17
CA GLY A 70 2.55 -4.41 19.95
C GLY A 70 3.22 -3.95 18.66
N TYR A 71 4.48 -3.50 18.68
CA TYR A 71 5.17 -2.95 17.50
C TYR A 71 5.20 -3.89 16.29
N LEU A 72 5.42 -5.19 16.51
CA LEU A 72 5.38 -6.18 15.42
C LEU A 72 3.98 -6.28 14.82
N TRP A 73 2.95 -6.27 15.67
CA TRP A 73 1.56 -6.30 15.25
C TRP A 73 1.16 -5.01 14.52
N ALA A 74 1.66 -3.86 14.97
CA ALA A 74 1.47 -2.58 14.29
C ALA A 74 2.09 -2.59 12.88
N ILE A 75 3.29 -3.16 12.70
CA ILE A 75 3.91 -3.36 11.38
C ILE A 75 3.03 -4.26 10.50
N ASN A 76 2.56 -5.38 11.04
CA ASN A 76 1.71 -6.32 10.30
C ASN A 76 0.38 -5.67 9.87
N ALA A 77 -0.30 -5.00 10.79
CA ALA A 77 -1.56 -4.31 10.54
C ALA A 77 -1.40 -3.17 9.53
N SER A 78 -0.28 -2.43 9.60
CA SER A 78 0.06 -1.40 8.60
C SER A 78 0.22 -1.99 7.19
N TYR A 79 0.88 -3.14 7.05
CA TYR A 79 0.97 -3.82 5.76
C TYR A 79 -0.41 -4.29 5.26
N TYR A 80 -1.23 -4.89 6.12
CA TYR A 80 -2.57 -5.33 5.74
C TYR A 80 -3.46 -4.17 5.29
N SER A 81 -3.34 -3.02 5.95
CA SER A 81 -3.98 -1.77 5.53
C SER A 81 -3.65 -1.43 4.07
N MET A 82 -2.35 -1.43 3.70
CA MET A 82 -1.93 -1.16 2.32
C MET A 82 -2.36 -2.27 1.35
N TYR A 83 -2.31 -3.53 1.76
CA TYR A 83 -2.74 -4.68 0.97
C TYR A 83 -4.24 -4.61 0.64
N TYR A 84 -5.08 -4.29 1.61
CA TYR A 84 -6.52 -4.14 1.39
C TYR A 84 -6.81 -2.93 0.51
N MET A 85 -6.13 -1.80 0.73
CA MET A 85 -6.30 -0.63 -0.13
C MET A 85 -5.86 -0.88 -1.58
N ALA A 86 -4.78 -1.65 -1.80
CA ALA A 86 -4.39 -2.08 -3.14
C ALA A 86 -5.47 -2.98 -3.79
N ASN A 87 -6.11 -3.87 -3.02
CA ASN A 87 -7.24 -4.66 -3.51
C ASN A 87 -8.49 -3.80 -3.74
N ALA A 88 -8.71 -2.73 -2.98
CA ALA A 88 -9.81 -1.79 -3.21
C ALA A 88 -9.69 -1.14 -4.59
N LEU A 89 -8.50 -0.63 -4.95
CA LEU A 89 -8.27 -0.05 -6.27
C LEU A 89 -8.34 -1.10 -7.39
N LEU A 90 -7.82 -2.31 -7.18
CA LEU A 90 -8.02 -3.41 -8.14
C LEU A 90 -9.51 -3.74 -8.33
N ALA A 91 -10.26 -3.82 -7.23
CA ALA A 91 -11.69 -4.13 -7.26
C ALA A 91 -12.49 -3.04 -7.97
N SER A 92 -12.16 -1.76 -7.82
CA SER A 92 -12.86 -0.67 -8.53
C SER A 92 -12.73 -0.76 -10.06
N GLU A 93 -11.67 -1.42 -10.55
CA GLU A 93 -11.44 -1.76 -11.96
C GLU A 93 -12.01 -3.14 -12.35
N GLY A 94 -12.78 -3.79 -11.46
CA GLY A 94 -13.35 -5.11 -11.69
C GLY A 94 -12.32 -6.24 -11.64
N ILE A 95 -11.17 -6.04 -10.98
CA ILE A 95 -10.10 -7.05 -10.86
C ILE A 95 -10.13 -7.67 -9.47
N LYS A 96 -10.20 -9.00 -9.40
CA LYS A 96 -10.13 -9.78 -8.17
C LYS A 96 -8.96 -10.74 -8.19
N ILE A 97 -8.22 -10.81 -7.10
CA ILE A 97 -7.19 -11.84 -6.89
C ILE A 97 -7.84 -13.06 -6.24
N ALA A 98 -7.58 -14.25 -6.76
CA ALA A 98 -8.03 -15.49 -6.14
C ALA A 98 -7.35 -15.69 -4.78
N SER A 99 -8.11 -16.18 -3.81
CA SER A 99 -7.57 -16.54 -2.49
C SER A 99 -6.64 -17.74 -2.62
N GLY A 100 -5.55 -17.75 -1.86
CA GLY A 100 -4.60 -18.86 -1.84
C GLY A 100 -3.18 -18.45 -1.50
N THR A 101 -2.26 -19.41 -1.63
CA THR A 101 -0.83 -19.20 -1.38
C THR A 101 -0.27 -18.13 -2.31
N GLY A 102 0.53 -17.22 -1.77
CA GLY A 102 1.18 -16.17 -2.56
C GLY A 102 0.30 -14.97 -2.92
N VAL A 103 -0.95 -14.91 -2.43
CA VAL A 103 -1.91 -13.81 -2.70
C VAL A 103 -1.28 -12.43 -2.54
N HIS A 104 -0.51 -12.20 -1.48
CA HIS A 104 0.19 -10.93 -1.24
C HIS A 104 1.18 -10.52 -2.35
N LYS A 105 1.89 -11.49 -2.92
CA LYS A 105 2.83 -11.24 -4.03
C LYS A 105 2.06 -11.03 -5.32
N ILE A 106 1.00 -11.80 -5.55
CA ILE A 106 0.13 -11.67 -6.72
C ILE A 106 -0.55 -10.29 -6.71
N THR A 107 -1.14 -9.87 -5.59
CA THR A 107 -1.73 -8.52 -5.43
C THR A 107 -0.70 -7.44 -5.72
N PHE A 108 0.51 -7.51 -5.15
CA PHE A 108 1.55 -6.51 -5.41
C PHE A 108 1.90 -6.42 -6.91
N ASN A 109 2.14 -7.56 -7.57
CA ASN A 109 2.49 -7.58 -8.99
C ASN A 109 1.33 -7.08 -9.87
N THR A 110 0.11 -7.50 -9.56
CA THR A 110 -1.10 -7.10 -10.30
C THR A 110 -1.37 -5.61 -10.14
N PHE A 111 -1.29 -5.08 -8.92
CA PHE A 111 -1.42 -3.67 -8.64
C PHE A 111 -0.36 -2.85 -9.41
N THR A 112 0.91 -3.28 -9.35
CA THR A 112 2.00 -2.63 -10.07
C THR A 112 1.74 -2.63 -11.58
N TYR A 113 1.31 -3.76 -12.13
CA TYR A 113 1.00 -3.87 -13.56
C TYR A 113 -0.12 -2.93 -13.99
N TYR A 114 -1.27 -2.96 -13.30
CA TYR A 114 -2.47 -2.23 -13.74
C TYR A 114 -2.44 -0.73 -13.44
N PHE A 115 -1.66 -0.28 -12.46
CA PHE A 115 -1.70 1.12 -12.02
C PHE A 115 -0.39 1.88 -12.21
N TYR A 116 0.77 1.22 -12.05
CA TYR A 116 2.05 1.88 -12.27
C TYR A 116 2.53 1.72 -13.72
N LEU A 117 2.61 0.48 -14.22
CA LEU A 117 3.16 0.23 -15.57
C LEU A 117 2.26 0.76 -16.70
N THR A 118 0.97 0.94 -16.44
CA THR A 118 0.03 1.59 -17.37
C THR A 118 0.07 3.12 -17.29
N GLY A 119 0.82 3.69 -16.34
CA GLY A 119 0.91 5.13 -16.10
C GLY A 119 -0.28 5.74 -15.35
N LYS A 120 -1.25 4.96 -14.86
CA LYS A 120 -2.44 5.52 -14.16
C LYS A 120 -2.06 6.33 -12.91
N ILE A 121 -1.17 5.81 -12.06
CA ILE A 121 -0.70 6.54 -10.86
C ILE A 121 0.08 7.79 -11.27
N THR A 122 0.99 7.67 -12.24
CA THR A 122 1.78 8.79 -12.73
C THR A 122 0.89 9.90 -13.29
N LYS A 123 -0.13 9.53 -14.08
CA LYS A 123 -1.13 10.47 -14.60
C LYS A 123 -1.88 11.20 -13.49
N ASN A 124 -2.35 10.48 -12.46
CA ASN A 124 -3.00 11.11 -11.31
C ASN A 124 -2.08 12.13 -10.62
N TYR A 125 -0.78 11.84 -10.48
CA TYR A 125 0.16 12.82 -9.94
C TYR A 125 0.43 14.01 -10.85
N ILE A 126 0.48 13.81 -12.17
CA ILE A 126 0.58 14.92 -13.11
C ILE A 126 -0.62 15.86 -12.94
N GLU A 127 -1.83 15.32 -12.84
CA GLU A 127 -3.05 16.11 -12.63
C GLU A 127 -3.01 16.88 -11.30
N GLU A 128 -2.56 16.24 -10.21
CA GLU A 128 -2.37 16.92 -8.92
C GLU A 128 -1.37 18.08 -8.99
N PHE A 129 -0.23 17.88 -9.66
CA PHE A 129 0.78 18.93 -9.79
C PHE A 129 0.32 20.09 -10.67
N LEU A 130 -0.42 19.80 -11.75
CA LEU A 130 -1.00 20.82 -12.61
C LEU A 130 -2.06 21.64 -11.88
N GLU A 131 -2.88 21.00 -11.04
CA GLU A 131 -3.86 21.71 -10.22
C GLU A 131 -3.18 22.60 -9.19
N ALA A 132 -2.19 22.08 -8.47
CA ALA A 132 -1.44 22.86 -7.48
C ALA A 132 -0.69 24.07 -8.10
N GLN A 133 -0.27 23.97 -9.37
CA GLN A 133 0.36 25.10 -10.07
C GLN A 133 -0.61 26.22 -10.46
N LYS A 134 -1.91 25.94 -10.63
CA LYS A 134 -2.88 27.01 -10.89
C LYS A 134 -2.96 27.99 -9.72
N ASP A 135 -2.68 27.49 -8.52
CA ASP A 135 -2.72 28.24 -7.26
C ASP A 135 -1.33 28.73 -6.82
N SER A 136 -0.29 28.56 -7.65
CA SER A 136 1.11 28.88 -7.33
C SER A 136 1.70 29.90 -8.32
N GLU A 137 2.58 30.77 -7.85
CA GLU A 137 3.36 31.68 -8.70
C GLU A 137 4.52 30.96 -9.42
N GLU A 138 4.89 29.76 -8.95
CA GLU A 138 5.98 28.96 -9.50
C GLU A 138 5.45 27.95 -10.54
N LEU A 139 5.87 28.12 -11.80
CA LEU A 139 5.55 27.23 -12.91
C LEU A 139 6.69 26.24 -13.15
N LEU A 140 6.44 24.94 -12.93
CA LEU A 140 7.37 23.89 -13.33
C LEU A 140 7.21 23.58 -14.82
N GLY A 141 8.31 23.23 -15.48
CA GLY A 141 8.25 22.74 -16.85
C GLY A 141 7.47 21.42 -16.96
N LYS A 142 6.81 21.17 -18.10
CA LYS A 142 6.04 19.92 -18.33
C LYS A 142 6.89 18.66 -18.09
N GLU A 143 8.15 18.67 -18.50
CA GLU A 143 9.08 17.55 -18.29
C GLU A 143 9.40 17.32 -16.80
N GLU A 144 9.53 18.39 -16.02
CA GLU A 144 9.80 18.33 -14.59
C GLU A 144 8.60 17.77 -13.83
N ILE A 145 7.37 18.17 -14.21
CA ILE A 145 6.13 17.62 -13.66
C ILE A 145 6.05 16.12 -13.90
N VAL A 146 6.30 15.68 -15.14
CA VAL A 146 6.25 14.26 -15.50
C VAL A 146 7.29 13.47 -14.70
N LYS A 147 8.51 13.99 -14.57
CA LYS A 147 9.58 13.37 -13.79
C LYS A 147 9.23 13.30 -12.30
N ALA A 148 8.73 14.37 -11.72
CA ALA A 148 8.31 14.41 -10.32
C ALA A 148 7.16 13.43 -10.04
N ALA A 149 6.18 13.37 -10.95
CA ALA A 149 5.07 12.43 -10.88
C ALA A 149 5.53 10.98 -10.94
N ASP A 150 6.47 10.64 -11.83
CA ASP A 150 7.00 9.27 -11.90
C ASP A 150 7.80 8.90 -10.66
N ILE A 151 8.63 9.81 -10.12
CA ILE A 151 9.35 9.59 -8.86
C ILE A 151 8.35 9.30 -7.71
N LYS A 152 7.27 10.08 -7.61
CA LYS A 152 6.25 9.90 -6.58
C LYS A 152 5.49 8.58 -6.78
N ALA A 153 5.13 8.24 -8.02
CA ALA A 153 4.50 6.97 -8.36
C ALA A 153 5.38 5.77 -8.01
N LYS A 154 6.66 5.81 -8.39
CA LYS A 154 7.63 4.77 -8.07
C LYS A 154 7.81 4.61 -6.57
N LYS A 155 7.90 5.72 -5.82
CA LYS A 155 7.98 5.72 -4.36
C LYS A 155 6.78 5.03 -3.71
N LEU A 156 5.57 5.32 -4.18
CA LEU A 156 4.34 4.67 -3.69
C LEU A 156 4.42 3.14 -3.81
N ILE A 157 4.91 2.63 -4.96
CA ILE A 157 5.08 1.18 -5.15
C ILE A 157 6.24 0.61 -4.32
N ASP A 158 7.35 1.34 -4.20
CA ASP A 158 8.50 0.92 -3.41
C ASP A 158 8.17 0.87 -1.91
N ASP A 159 7.32 1.76 -1.39
CA ASP A 159 6.82 1.72 -0.03
C ASP A 159 5.96 0.46 0.20
N LEU A 160 5.00 0.16 -0.70
CA LEU A 160 4.20 -1.08 -0.65
C LEU A 160 5.09 -2.33 -0.70
N ALA A 161 6.08 -2.36 -1.58
CA ALA A 161 7.02 -3.47 -1.69
C ALA A 161 7.87 -3.64 -0.41
N SER A 162 8.22 -2.54 0.24
CA SER A 162 9.03 -2.52 1.45
C SER A 162 8.24 -2.98 2.66
N GLU A 163 6.98 -2.55 2.83
CA GLU A 163 6.13 -3.03 3.92
C GLU A 163 5.78 -4.51 3.78
N ARG A 164 5.53 -5.00 2.55
CA ARG A 164 5.36 -6.44 2.29
C ARG A 164 6.59 -7.25 2.72
N ARG A 165 7.79 -6.77 2.40
CA ARG A 165 9.07 -7.42 2.78
C ARG A 165 9.30 -7.35 4.29
N LYS A 166 9.05 -6.19 4.90
CA LYS A 166 9.15 -5.98 6.35
C LYS A 166 8.30 -7.01 7.10
N ARG A 167 7.03 -7.18 6.71
CA ARG A 167 6.15 -8.21 7.29
C ARG A 167 6.70 -9.63 7.16
N SER A 168 7.30 -9.99 6.03
CA SER A 168 7.91 -11.32 5.85
C SER A 168 9.16 -11.57 6.69
N VAL A 169 9.93 -10.53 7.04
CA VAL A 169 11.20 -10.66 7.78
C VAL A 169 10.98 -10.54 9.29
N PHE A 170 10.18 -9.59 9.76
CA PHE A 170 10.03 -9.32 11.20
C PHE A 170 9.15 -10.32 11.94
N THR A 171 8.47 -11.23 11.24
CA THR A 171 7.84 -12.39 11.88
C THR A 171 8.88 -13.32 12.52
N TYR A 172 10.18 -13.22 12.17
CA TYR A 172 11.23 -14.14 12.62
C TYR A 172 12.46 -13.47 13.29
N GLU A 173 12.64 -12.15 13.19
CA GLU A 173 13.79 -11.44 13.78
C GLU A 173 13.39 -10.55 14.98
N LEU A 174 13.26 -11.19 16.15
CA LEU A 174 12.76 -10.63 17.43
C LEU A 174 13.71 -9.66 18.17
N LYS A 175 14.91 -9.36 17.67
CA LYS A 175 15.96 -8.66 18.46
C LYS A 175 16.30 -7.23 18.00
N SER A 176 15.44 -6.58 17.24
CA SER A 176 15.71 -5.23 16.74
C SER A 176 15.38 -4.15 17.78
N THR A 177 16.40 -3.50 18.36
CA THR A 177 16.29 -2.28 19.18
C THR A 177 15.63 -1.08 18.48
N ARG A 178 15.25 -1.23 17.20
CA ARG A 178 14.63 -0.19 16.36
C ARG A 178 13.20 -0.54 15.95
N ILE A 179 12.56 -1.52 16.60
CA ILE A 179 11.23 -2.01 16.18
C ILE A 179 10.13 -0.95 16.33
N GLU A 180 10.22 -0.09 17.34
CA GLU A 180 9.30 1.04 17.53
C GLU A 180 9.37 2.03 16.35
N ALA A 181 10.57 2.52 16.02
CA ALA A 181 10.76 3.43 14.89
C ALA A 181 10.27 2.80 13.57
N LYS A 182 10.51 1.50 13.38
CA LYS A 182 10.01 0.77 12.21
C LYS A 182 8.49 0.70 12.16
N ALA A 183 7.83 0.50 13.31
CA ALA A 183 6.37 0.48 13.42
C ALA A 183 5.78 1.86 13.11
N LYS A 184 6.37 2.93 13.64
CA LYS A 184 5.97 4.31 13.32
C LYS A 184 6.05 4.59 11.82
N THR A 185 7.18 4.28 11.18
CA THR A 185 7.33 4.44 9.72
C THR A 185 6.35 3.56 8.93
N SER A 186 6.02 2.35 9.40
CA SER A 186 5.00 1.51 8.76
C SER A 186 3.62 2.16 8.79
N ILE A 187 3.23 2.75 9.92
CA ILE A 187 1.95 3.46 10.07
C ILE A 187 1.92 4.68 9.14
N GLU A 188 2.97 5.50 9.14
CA GLU A 188 3.08 6.69 8.28
C GLU A 188 2.97 6.32 6.79
N ARG A 189 3.66 5.26 6.35
CA ARG A 189 3.55 4.73 4.98
C ARG A 189 2.15 4.23 4.66
N ALA A 190 1.51 3.51 5.58
CA ALA A 190 0.15 3.02 5.38
C ALA A 190 -0.85 4.18 5.27
N GLN A 191 -0.72 5.22 6.10
CA GLN A 191 -1.52 6.43 6.02
C GLN A 191 -1.35 7.15 4.68
N GLY A 192 -0.10 7.40 4.27
CA GLY A 192 0.21 8.04 3.00
C GLY A 192 -0.32 7.22 1.83
N PHE A 193 -0.11 5.91 1.82
CA PHE A 193 -0.62 5.03 0.78
C PHE A 193 -2.15 5.07 0.68
N ILE A 194 -2.87 4.99 1.80
CA ILE A 194 -4.33 5.12 1.78
C ILE A 194 -4.76 6.46 1.21
N ALA A 195 -4.18 7.56 1.69
CA ALA A 195 -4.54 8.89 1.23
C ALA A 195 -4.37 9.02 -0.29
N GLU A 196 -3.26 8.51 -0.84
CA GLU A 196 -2.99 8.55 -2.28
C GLU A 196 -3.96 7.66 -3.09
N ILE A 197 -4.24 6.43 -2.65
CA ILE A 197 -5.16 5.55 -3.37
C ILE A 197 -6.61 6.05 -3.30
N MET A 198 -7.02 6.65 -2.18
CA MET A 198 -8.37 7.22 -2.03
C MET A 198 -8.65 8.35 -3.03
N LYS A 199 -7.64 9.10 -3.47
CA LYS A 199 -7.81 10.12 -4.51
C LYS A 199 -8.18 9.50 -5.86
N MET A 200 -7.67 8.30 -6.14
CA MET A 200 -7.90 7.55 -7.38
C MET A 200 -9.21 6.73 -7.37
N LEU A 201 -9.83 6.57 -6.20
CA LEU A 201 -11.09 5.83 -6.02
C LEU A 201 -12.34 6.71 -6.14
N LYS A 202 -12.17 7.99 -6.48
CA LYS A 202 -13.25 8.97 -6.65
C LYS A 202 -14.04 8.75 -7.94
#